data_AF-A0A3D3VZS7-F1
#
_entry.id   AF-A0A3D3VZS7-F1
#
_cell.length_a   1.000
_cell.length_b   1.000
_cell.length_c   1.000
_cell.angle_alpha   90.00
_cell.angle_beta   90.00
_cell.angle_gamma   90.00
#
_symmetry.space_group_name_H-M   'P 1'
#
loop_
_entity.id
_entity.type
_entity.pdbx_description
1 polymer ?
#
loop_
_entity_poly.entity_id
_entity_poly.type
_entity_poly.pdbx_seq_one_letter_code
_entity_poly.pdbx_strand_id
1 'polypeptide(L)'
;MGEFDDQLQKAIQRGQLTRAAGTGAAAEDAVTEEQFRQKHAQLRNELSDYIEARLRTLCDHFPGFEFQTVVNEKGWGARIFRDDMRLGRGTARNEYSRLEILVRPFSDVHILEVATKGTIRNRESLNRSKHEFLRDATIETLRKSVDGTVLEFAEQYSAHA
;
A
#
# COMPACT_ATOMS: atom_id res chain seq x y z
N MET A 1 31.26 20.36 8.30
CA MET A 1 30.55 20.24 7.01
C MET A 1 29.23 19.55 7.32
N GLY A 2 28.11 20.21 7.07
CA GLY A 2 26.80 19.82 7.64
C GLY A 2 26.06 18.78 6.80
N GLU A 3 25.10 18.09 7.41
CA GLU A 3 24.18 17.15 6.74
C GLU A 3 23.46 17.75 5.52
N PHE A 4 23.28 19.08 5.53
CA PHE A 4 22.71 19.83 4.41
C PHE A 4 23.61 19.85 3.17
N ASP A 5 24.93 20.01 3.33
CA ASP A 5 25.89 19.93 2.22
C ASP A 5 25.85 18.55 1.56
N ASP A 6 25.72 17.49 2.36
CA ASP A 6 25.65 16.11 1.88
C ASP A 6 24.36 15.82 1.10
N GLN A 7 23.22 16.36 1.58
CA GLN A 7 21.94 16.28 0.88
C GLN A 7 21.94 17.10 -0.42
N LEU A 8 22.56 18.28 -0.41
CA LEU A 8 22.67 19.15 -1.59
C LEU A 8 23.56 18.52 -2.66
N GLN A 9 24.68 17.92 -2.25
CA GLN A 9 25.60 17.23 -3.15
C GLN A 9 24.94 16.01 -3.82
N LYS A 10 24.14 15.24 -3.08
CA LYS A 10 23.31 14.14 -3.63
C LYS A 10 22.26 14.63 -4.63
N ALA A 11 21.63 15.77 -4.38
CA ALA A 11 20.65 16.36 -5.30
C ALA A 11 21.31 16.85 -6.61
N ILE A 12 22.48 17.49 -6.52
CA ILE A 12 23.26 17.96 -7.67
C ILE A 12 23.74 16.77 -8.52
N GLN A 13 24.25 15.72 -7.88
CA GLN A 13 24.74 14.52 -8.57
C GLN A 13 23.61 13.78 -9.30
N ARG A 14 22.39 13.74 -8.71
CA ARG A 14 21.17 13.26 -9.38
C ARG A 14 20.86 14.05 -10.65
N GLY A 15 20.90 15.38 -10.59
CA GLY A 15 20.63 16.23 -11.76
C GLY A 15 21.67 16.10 -12.87
N GLN A 16 22.94 15.83 -12.53
CA GLN A 16 24.02 15.63 -13.50
C GLN A 16 23.93 14.27 -14.20
N LEU A 17 23.55 13.21 -13.47
CA LEU A 17 23.29 11.88 -14.05
C LEU A 17 22.14 11.92 -15.08
N THR A 18 21.08 12.69 -14.79
CA THR A 18 19.97 12.92 -15.73
C THR A 18 20.40 13.63 -17.02
N ARG A 19 21.44 14.49 -16.96
CA ARG A 19 21.95 15.21 -18.13
C ARG A 19 22.94 14.36 -18.97
N ALA A 20 23.66 13.43 -18.35
CA ALA A 20 24.70 12.63 -19.00
C ALA A 20 24.17 11.40 -19.77
N ALA A 21 22.95 10.91 -19.47
CA ALA A 21 22.34 9.75 -20.11
C ALA A 21 21.93 9.95 -21.60
N GLY A 22 22.21 11.10 -22.20
CA GLY A 22 21.63 11.51 -23.49
C GLY A 22 22.23 10.91 -24.77
N THR A 23 23.35 10.17 -24.76
CA THR A 23 24.02 9.80 -26.04
C THR A 23 24.64 8.41 -26.14
N GLY A 24 24.36 7.48 -25.21
CA GLY A 24 24.83 6.09 -25.32
C GLY A 24 24.09 5.03 -24.47
N ALA A 25 23.02 5.41 -23.76
CA ALA A 25 22.50 4.67 -22.60
C ALA A 25 21.26 3.79 -22.85
N ALA A 26 20.70 3.78 -24.06
CA ALA A 26 19.37 3.16 -24.30
C ALA A 26 19.30 1.64 -24.00
N ALA A 27 20.39 0.89 -24.20
CA ALA A 27 20.42 -0.54 -23.89
C ALA A 27 20.60 -0.82 -22.38
N GLU A 28 21.44 -0.04 -21.69
CA GLU A 28 21.68 -0.18 -20.25
C GLU A 28 20.49 0.33 -19.42
N ASP A 29 19.83 1.40 -19.89
CA ASP A 29 18.60 1.93 -19.30
C ASP A 29 17.43 0.95 -19.49
N ALA A 30 17.30 0.30 -20.65
CA ALA A 30 16.27 -0.71 -20.90
C ALA A 30 16.45 -1.96 -20.00
N VAL A 31 17.69 -2.40 -19.79
CA VAL A 31 17.99 -3.50 -18.86
C VAL A 31 17.65 -3.11 -17.41
N THR A 32 17.92 -1.86 -17.03
CA THR A 32 17.60 -1.35 -15.69
C THR A 32 16.08 -1.23 -15.46
N GLU A 33 15.35 -0.78 -16.48
CA GLU A 33 13.89 -0.69 -16.49
C GLU A 33 13.23 -2.06 -16.34
N GLU A 34 13.70 -3.06 -17.09
CA GLU A 34 13.21 -4.43 -17.00
C GLU A 34 13.46 -5.03 -15.61
N GLN A 35 14.63 -4.77 -15.01
CA GLN A 35 14.94 -5.19 -13.65
C GLN A 35 13.98 -4.57 -12.61
N PHE A 36 13.66 -3.28 -12.71
CA PHE A 36 12.70 -2.66 -11.81
C PHE A 36 11.29 -3.22 -11.98
N ARG A 37 10.88 -3.49 -13.22
CA ARG A 37 9.59 -4.12 -13.52
C ARG A 37 9.50 -5.53 -12.92
N GLN A 38 10.56 -6.32 -13.05
CA GLN A 38 10.66 -7.65 -12.44
C GLN A 38 10.61 -7.56 -10.90
N LYS A 39 11.42 -6.67 -10.31
CA LYS A 39 11.42 -6.46 -8.85
C LYS A 39 10.06 -6.02 -8.33
N HIS A 40 9.39 -5.11 -9.03
CA HIS A 40 8.03 -4.69 -8.69
C HIS A 40 7.05 -5.85 -8.75
N ALA A 41 7.07 -6.64 -9.83
CA ALA A 41 6.18 -7.79 -9.98
C ALA A 41 6.39 -8.81 -8.85
N GLN A 42 7.65 -9.08 -8.49
CA GLN A 42 8.00 -9.95 -7.37
C GLN A 42 7.43 -9.41 -6.04
N LEU A 43 7.81 -8.19 -5.66
CA LEU A 43 7.38 -7.58 -4.39
C LEU A 43 5.86 -7.47 -4.31
N ARG A 44 5.20 -7.10 -5.42
CA ARG A 44 3.75 -7.03 -5.50
C ARG A 44 3.11 -8.38 -5.22
N ASN A 45 3.54 -9.45 -5.90
CA ASN A 45 2.95 -10.77 -5.70
C ASN A 45 3.10 -11.21 -4.23
N GLU A 46 4.32 -11.13 -3.69
CA GLU A 46 4.58 -11.51 -2.29
C GLU A 46 3.79 -10.67 -1.28
N LEU A 47 3.62 -9.36 -1.56
CA LEU A 47 2.92 -8.46 -0.67
C LEU A 47 1.40 -8.61 -0.78
N SER A 48 0.85 -8.86 -1.97
CA SER A 48 -0.57 -9.13 -2.17
C SER A 48 -0.99 -10.38 -1.40
N ASP A 49 -0.24 -11.48 -1.51
CA ASP A 49 -0.49 -12.71 -0.73
C ASP A 49 -0.45 -12.43 0.78
N TYR A 50 0.51 -11.61 1.23
CA TYR A 50 0.63 -11.22 2.63
C TYR A 50 -0.55 -10.37 3.11
N ILE A 51 -1.01 -9.41 2.30
CA ILE A 51 -2.19 -8.59 2.58
C ILE A 51 -3.42 -9.49 2.75
N GLU A 52 -3.62 -10.46 1.83
CA GLU A 52 -4.72 -11.41 1.92
C GLU A 52 -4.69 -12.18 3.25
N ALA A 53 -3.54 -12.75 3.61
CA ALA A 53 -3.38 -13.51 4.84
C ALA A 53 -3.69 -12.67 6.09
N ARG A 54 -3.22 -11.41 6.13
CA ARG A 54 -3.47 -10.51 7.26
C ARG A 54 -4.92 -10.09 7.38
N LEU A 55 -5.59 -9.79 6.27
CA LEU A 55 -7.00 -9.43 6.30
C LEU A 55 -7.89 -10.62 6.67
N ARG A 56 -7.55 -11.85 6.22
CA ARG A 56 -8.23 -13.07 6.69
C ARG A 56 -8.08 -13.28 8.19
N THR A 57 -6.87 -13.10 8.71
CA THR A 57 -6.61 -13.17 10.16
C THR A 57 -7.49 -12.16 10.90
N LEU A 58 -7.67 -10.96 10.35
CA LEU A 58 -8.55 -9.95 10.95
C LEU A 58 -10.03 -10.40 10.96
N CYS A 59 -10.52 -10.99 9.87
CA CYS A 59 -11.87 -11.60 9.84
C CYS A 59 -12.05 -12.68 10.90
N ASP A 60 -11.03 -13.50 11.17
CA ASP A 60 -11.09 -14.55 12.20
C ASP A 60 -11.27 -13.98 13.62
N HIS A 61 -10.76 -12.77 13.88
CA HIS A 61 -10.87 -12.09 15.17
C HIS A 61 -12.12 -11.20 15.28
N PHE A 62 -12.62 -10.68 14.15
CA PHE A 62 -13.80 -9.82 14.09
C PHE A 62 -14.90 -10.49 13.26
N PRO A 63 -15.74 -11.34 13.86
CA PRO A 63 -16.76 -12.09 13.14
C PRO A 63 -17.77 -11.15 12.47
N GLY A 64 -18.16 -11.45 11.24
CA GLY A 64 -19.07 -10.64 10.43
C GLY A 64 -18.38 -9.80 9.36
N PHE A 65 -17.05 -9.70 9.37
CA PHE A 65 -16.31 -9.18 8.22
C PHE A 65 -16.23 -10.23 7.11
N GLU A 66 -16.65 -9.85 5.92
CA GLU A 66 -16.48 -10.62 4.69
C GLU A 66 -15.17 -10.26 4.01
N PHE A 67 -14.45 -11.28 3.53
CA PHE A 67 -13.19 -11.12 2.81
C PHE A 67 -13.39 -11.18 1.30
N GLN A 68 -12.69 -10.31 0.57
CA GLN A 68 -12.66 -10.32 -0.90
C GLN A 68 -11.25 -9.98 -1.42
N THR A 69 -10.71 -10.84 -2.28
CA THR A 69 -9.50 -10.53 -3.07
C THR A 69 -9.82 -9.45 -4.10
N VAL A 70 -8.89 -8.49 -4.27
CA VAL A 70 -9.04 -7.40 -5.22
C VAL A 70 -7.91 -7.46 -6.25
N VAL A 71 -8.29 -7.69 -7.50
CA VAL A 71 -7.40 -7.63 -8.67
C VAL A 71 -8.10 -6.83 -9.75
N ASN A 72 -7.66 -5.59 -9.95
CA ASN A 72 -8.23 -4.69 -10.96
C ASN A 72 -7.19 -3.64 -11.39
N GLU A 73 -7.62 -2.68 -12.22
CA GLU A 73 -6.76 -1.59 -12.71
C GLU A 73 -6.18 -0.71 -11.59
N LYS A 74 -6.83 -0.67 -10.42
CA LYS A 74 -6.36 0.10 -9.26
C LYS A 74 -5.25 -0.62 -8.50
N GLY A 75 -5.08 -1.93 -8.65
CA GLY A 75 -4.04 -2.69 -7.98
C GLY A 75 -4.42 -4.10 -7.57
N TRP A 76 -3.55 -4.70 -6.74
CA TRP A 76 -3.63 -6.07 -6.25
C TRP A 76 -3.57 -6.11 -4.72
N GLY A 77 -4.44 -6.88 -4.09
CA GLY A 77 -4.47 -7.06 -2.65
C GLY A 77 -5.82 -7.57 -2.21
N ALA A 78 -6.35 -7.01 -1.12
CA ALA A 78 -7.62 -7.45 -0.59
C ALA A 78 -8.42 -6.33 0.05
N ARG A 79 -9.71 -6.62 0.23
CA ARG A 79 -10.60 -5.85 1.08
C ARG A 79 -11.37 -6.76 2.02
N ILE A 80 -11.69 -6.21 3.16
CA ILE A 80 -12.69 -6.74 4.08
C ILE A 80 -13.78 -5.70 4.26
N PHE A 81 -15.01 -6.13 4.46
CA PHE A 81 -16.12 -5.24 4.72
C PHE A 81 -17.17 -5.91 5.59
N ARG A 82 -17.98 -5.09 6.25
CA ARG A 82 -19.06 -5.53 7.13
C ARG A 82 -20.17 -4.49 7.09
N ASP A 83 -21.39 -4.97 6.96
CA ASP A 83 -22.62 -4.19 7.08
C ASP A 83 -23.35 -4.61 8.35
N ASP A 84 -23.45 -3.69 9.32
CA ASP A 84 -24.17 -3.89 10.56
C ASP A 84 -25.49 -3.09 10.55
N MET A 85 -26.60 -3.73 10.94
CA MET A 85 -27.85 -3.01 11.17
C MET A 85 -28.03 -2.70 12.66
N ARG A 86 -27.98 -1.41 13.02
CA ARG A 86 -28.41 -0.97 14.37
C ARG A 86 -29.89 -0.61 14.36
N LEU A 87 -30.68 -1.38 15.10
CA LEU A 87 -32.07 -1.03 15.41
C LEU A 87 -32.10 0.03 16.52
N GLY A 88 -32.38 1.28 16.17
CA GLY A 88 -32.73 2.34 17.12
C GLY A 88 -34.24 2.39 17.39
N ARG A 89 -34.68 3.25 18.32
CA ARG A 89 -36.12 3.58 18.49
C ARG A 89 -36.63 4.25 17.19
N GLY A 90 -37.19 3.44 16.28
CA GLY A 90 -37.96 3.88 15.12
C GLY A 90 -37.18 4.12 13.82
N THR A 91 -35.84 4.07 13.80
CA THR A 91 -35.04 4.10 12.55
C THR A 91 -33.91 3.07 12.62
N ALA A 92 -33.90 2.14 11.67
CA ALA A 92 -32.75 1.27 11.43
C ALA A 92 -31.64 2.11 10.77
N ARG A 93 -30.43 2.08 11.33
CA ARG A 93 -29.24 2.69 10.70
C ARG A 93 -28.32 1.56 10.24
N ASN A 94 -27.95 1.58 8.96
CA ASN A 94 -26.91 0.71 8.42
C ASN A 94 -25.54 1.33 8.73
N GLU A 95 -24.66 0.56 9.34
CA GLU A 95 -23.28 0.91 9.64
C GLU A 95 -22.35 0.09 8.75
N TYR A 96 -21.66 0.77 7.85
CA TYR A 96 -20.71 0.13 6.96
C TYR A 96 -19.27 0.31 7.47
N SER A 97 -18.54 -0.79 7.56
CA SER A 97 -17.10 -0.78 7.83
C SER A 97 -16.34 -1.52 6.74
N ARG A 98 -15.16 -1.02 6.35
CA ARG A 98 -14.31 -1.59 5.30
C ARG A 98 -12.85 -1.30 5.58
N LEU A 99 -11.99 -2.25 5.25
CA LEU A 99 -10.57 -1.99 5.03
C LEU A 99 -10.17 -2.56 3.67
N GLU A 100 -9.49 -1.76 2.85
CA GLU A 100 -8.92 -2.17 1.57
C GLU A 100 -7.45 -1.76 1.54
N ILE A 101 -6.57 -2.70 1.19
CA ILE A 101 -5.14 -2.46 1.01
C ILE A 101 -4.75 -3.02 -0.36
N LEU A 102 -4.17 -2.16 -1.21
CA LEU A 102 -3.80 -2.50 -2.58
C LEU A 102 -2.37 -2.08 -2.88
N VAL A 103 -1.64 -2.94 -3.58
CA VAL A 103 -0.38 -2.59 -4.25
C VAL A 103 -0.73 -2.04 -5.63
N ARG A 104 -0.25 -0.83 -5.96
CA ARG A 104 -0.54 -0.21 -7.25
C ARG A 104 0.23 -0.83 -8.41
N PRO A 105 -0.21 -0.58 -9.66
CA PRO A 105 0.59 -0.90 -10.85
C PRO A 105 1.95 -0.23 -10.85
N PHE A 106 2.90 -0.91 -11.50
CA PHE A 106 4.22 -0.37 -11.78
C PHE A 106 4.10 0.92 -12.59
N SER A 107 4.95 1.90 -12.28
CA SER A 107 4.98 3.22 -12.91
C SER A 107 6.41 3.62 -13.26
N ASP A 108 6.55 4.57 -14.20
CA ASP A 108 7.85 5.03 -14.71
C ASP A 108 8.73 5.76 -13.67
N VAL A 109 8.20 6.02 -12.48
CA VAL A 109 8.95 6.61 -11.36
C VAL A 109 9.62 5.57 -10.46
N HIS A 110 9.51 4.28 -10.81
CA HIS A 110 10.13 3.15 -10.09
C HIS A 110 9.80 3.12 -8.60
N ILE A 111 8.56 3.41 -8.26
CA ILE A 111 8.04 3.38 -6.89
C ILE A 111 7.05 2.23 -6.77
N LEU A 112 7.14 1.49 -5.66
CA LEU A 112 6.08 0.63 -5.20
C LEU A 112 5.16 1.44 -4.29
N GLU A 113 3.88 1.51 -4.65
CA GLU A 113 2.86 2.18 -3.86
C GLU A 113 1.93 1.16 -3.20
N VAL A 114 1.72 1.29 -1.89
CA VAL A 114 0.70 0.57 -1.12
C VAL A 114 -0.39 1.56 -0.69
N ALA A 115 -1.54 1.48 -1.33
CA ALA A 115 -2.70 2.32 -1.03
C ALA A 115 -3.61 1.65 0.00
N THR A 116 -4.04 2.43 1.00
CA THR A 116 -4.94 1.99 2.07
C THR A 116 -6.19 2.86 2.11
N LYS A 117 -7.36 2.21 2.20
CA LYS A 117 -8.65 2.86 2.44
C LYS A 117 -9.40 2.14 3.56
N GLY A 118 -9.80 2.87 4.58
CA GLY A 118 -10.49 2.35 5.75
C GLY A 118 -11.70 3.21 6.11
N THR A 119 -12.81 2.55 6.37
CA THR A 119 -14.06 3.15 6.85
C THR A 119 -14.53 2.35 8.05
N ILE A 120 -14.93 3.02 9.12
CA ILE A 120 -15.50 2.40 10.32
C ILE A 120 -16.82 3.11 10.61
N ARG A 121 -17.93 2.35 10.63
CA ARG A 121 -19.28 2.88 10.92
C ARG A 121 -19.64 4.12 10.07
N ASN A 122 -19.48 4.01 8.76
CA ASN A 122 -19.69 5.07 7.76
C ASN A 122 -18.74 6.28 7.86
N ARG A 123 -17.71 6.24 8.71
CA ARG A 123 -16.71 7.31 8.83
C ARG A 123 -15.39 6.87 8.22
N GLU A 124 -14.85 7.65 7.30
CA GLU A 124 -13.49 7.41 6.78
C GLU A 124 -12.48 7.56 7.93
N SER A 125 -11.72 6.49 8.18
CA SER A 125 -10.72 6.43 9.25
C SER A 125 -9.30 6.33 8.71
N LEU A 126 -9.12 5.71 7.54
CA LEU A 126 -7.83 5.57 6.87
C LEU A 126 -7.95 5.95 5.39
N ASN A 127 -7.07 6.84 4.93
CA ASN A 127 -6.97 7.17 3.50
C ASN A 127 -5.56 7.70 3.23
N ARG A 128 -4.64 6.79 2.87
CA ARG A 128 -3.23 7.12 2.65
C ARG A 128 -2.56 6.12 1.72
N SER A 129 -1.49 6.57 1.07
CA SER A 129 -0.61 5.72 0.28
C SER A 129 0.81 5.77 0.85
N LYS A 130 1.45 4.60 0.96
CA LYS A 130 2.88 4.48 1.27
C LYS A 130 3.65 4.28 -0.02
N HIS A 131 4.74 5.02 -0.17
CA HIS A 131 5.62 4.98 -1.34
C HIS A 131 7.01 4.53 -0.93
N GLU A 132 7.57 3.57 -1.65
CA GLU A 132 8.95 3.11 -1.47
C GLU A 132 9.63 3.02 -2.85
N PHE A 133 10.82 3.60 -2.98
CA PHE A 133 11.59 3.45 -4.21
C PHE A 133 11.95 1.98 -4.40
N LEU A 134 11.75 1.43 -5.59
CA LEU A 134 12.04 0.02 -5.88
C LEU A 134 13.51 -0.32 -5.64
N ARG A 135 14.43 0.64 -5.73
CA ARG A 135 15.83 0.43 -5.40
C ARG A 135 16.01 -0.01 -3.94
N ASP A 136 15.30 0.63 -3.01
CA ASP A 136 15.44 0.46 -1.56
C ASP A 136 14.34 -0.43 -0.95
N ALA A 137 13.25 -0.65 -1.69
CA ALA A 137 12.13 -1.46 -1.25
C ALA A 137 12.58 -2.90 -0.97
N THR A 138 12.21 -3.38 0.21
CA THR A 138 12.34 -4.77 0.64
C THR A 138 10.97 -5.28 1.06
N ILE A 139 10.77 -6.60 0.99
CA ILE A 139 9.50 -7.18 1.41
C ILE A 139 9.23 -6.94 2.90
N GLU A 140 10.26 -6.87 3.73
CA GLU A 140 10.15 -6.67 5.18
C GLU A 140 9.60 -5.30 5.56
N THR A 141 10.09 -4.22 4.92
CA THR A 141 9.60 -2.86 5.19
C THR A 141 8.16 -2.67 4.74
N LEU A 142 7.76 -3.37 3.67
CA LEU A 142 6.39 -3.37 3.14
C LEU A 142 5.46 -4.17 4.05
N ARG A 143 5.84 -5.38 4.48
CA ARG A 143 5.07 -6.19 5.42
C ARG A 143 4.81 -5.45 6.74
N LYS A 144 5.85 -4.82 7.30
CA LYS A 144 5.72 -4.01 8.51
C LYS A 144 4.71 -2.87 8.34
N SER A 145 4.65 -2.27 7.15
CA SER A 145 3.64 -1.26 6.85
C SER A 145 2.22 -1.82 6.79
N VAL A 146 2.04 -3.01 6.21
CA VAL A 146 0.74 -3.69 6.17
C VAL A 146 0.31 -4.05 7.58
N ASP A 147 1.20 -4.64 8.37
CA ASP A 147 0.92 -5.01 9.77
C ASP A 147 0.49 -3.79 10.60
N GLY A 148 1.21 -2.67 10.48
CA GLY A 148 0.87 -1.42 11.17
C GLY A 148 -0.52 -0.92 10.78
N THR A 149 -0.86 -0.93 9.50
CA THR A 149 -2.19 -0.54 9.01
C THR A 149 -3.30 -1.46 9.54
N VAL A 150 -3.08 -2.77 9.52
CA VAL A 150 -4.07 -3.76 9.98
C VAL A 150 -4.31 -3.63 11.49
N LEU A 151 -3.24 -3.45 12.26
CA LEU A 151 -3.33 -3.22 13.71
C LEU A 151 -4.03 -1.90 14.04
N GLU A 152 -3.70 -0.81 13.34
CA GLU A 152 -4.35 0.49 13.52
C GLU A 152 -5.85 0.41 13.22
N PHE A 153 -6.23 -0.27 12.13
CA PHE A 153 -7.65 -0.48 11.83
C PHE A 153 -8.35 -1.30 12.91
N ALA A 154 -7.73 -2.38 13.39
CA ALA A 154 -8.30 -3.23 14.44
C ALA A 154 -8.48 -2.46 15.77
N GLU A 155 -7.50 -1.63 16.14
CA GLU A 155 -7.57 -0.76 17.32
C GLU A 155 -8.71 0.25 17.19
N GLN A 156 -8.75 1.00 16.08
CA GLN A 156 -9.80 1.99 15.82
C GLN A 156 -11.19 1.34 15.77
N TYR A 157 -11.31 0.18 15.12
CA TYR A 157 -12.59 -0.54 15.05
C TYR A 157 -13.03 -1.00 16.44
N SER A 158 -12.11 -1.50 17.28
CA SER A 158 -12.42 -1.95 18.65
C SER A 158 -12.79 -0.80 19.58
N ALA A 159 -12.10 0.35 19.47
CA ALA A 159 -12.42 1.56 20.23
C ALA A 159 -13.80 2.13 19.87
N HIS A 160 -14.23 1.88 18.63
CA HIS A 160 -15.55 2.20 18.12
C HIS A 160 -16.35 0.92 17.84
N ALA A 161 -16.23 -0.14 18.65
CA ALA A 161 -17.06 -1.35 18.53
C ALA A 161 -18.36 -1.24 19.36
#